data_AF-U2KU73-F1
#
_entry.id   AF-U2KU73-F1
#
_cell.length_a   1.000
_cell.length_b   1.000
_cell.length_c   1.000
_cell.angle_alpha   90.00
_cell.angle_beta   90.00
_cell.angle_gamma   90.00
#
_symmetry.space_group_name_H-M   'P 1'
#
loop_
_entity.id
_entity.type
_entity.pdbx_description
1 polymer ?
#
loop_
_entity_poly.entity_id
_entity_poly.type
_entity_poly.pdbx_seq_one_letter_code
_entity_poly.pdbx_strand_id
1 'polypeptide(L)'
;MEALAKAILGRKLGMTQIFTEEGRVVPVTVVESGNNFVLQNKTDETDGYNAVQIGFGDIKEKNVNKPLKGHFEKAGVKAVRFIREMRLAAPSEYNVGDTIGVDIFAAGDLVDVVGTSKGKGFAGGIKRHNFARGPMGHGSKSHREPGSTGAMISGPGGRVLKGKKLPGRMGGERVTVQRLTIVRVDTDRNLILIKGAIPGPKKGFVVIKDTVKPAKAAKE
;
A
#
# COMPACT_ATOMS: atom_id res chain seq x y z
N MET A 1 -5.70 9.41 24.48
CA MET A 1 -6.57 10.03 23.45
C MET A 1 -6.41 9.20 22.20
N GLU A 2 -7.39 8.36 21.89
CA GLU A 2 -7.39 7.53 20.69
C GLU A 2 -7.52 8.46 19.48
N ALA A 3 -6.38 8.82 18.88
CA ALA A 3 -6.38 9.62 17.67
C ALA A 3 -7.11 8.84 16.57
N LEU A 4 -8.14 9.46 16.00
CA LEU A 4 -8.84 8.99 14.82
C LEU A 4 -7.79 8.63 13.76
N ALA A 5 -7.77 7.38 13.29
CA ALA A 5 -6.79 6.95 12.31
C ALA A 5 -7.08 7.62 10.95
N LYS A 6 -6.30 8.63 10.59
CA LYS A 6 -6.43 9.34 9.31
C LYS A 6 -6.05 8.40 8.18
N ALA A 7 -6.82 8.44 7.10
CA ALA A 7 -6.51 7.67 5.92
C ALA A 7 -7.13 8.27 4.65
N ILE A 8 -6.41 8.15 3.56
CA ILE A 8 -6.84 8.60 2.25
C ILE A 8 -6.37 7.64 1.16
N LEU A 9 -7.11 7.58 0.06
CA LEU A 9 -6.73 6.83 -1.12
C LEU A 9 -6.09 7.78 -2.13
N GLY A 10 -5.12 7.27 -2.88
CA GLY A 10 -4.42 8.08 -3.85
C GLY A 10 -3.88 7.29 -5.02
N ARG A 11 -3.35 8.01 -6.00
CA ARG A 11 -2.68 7.48 -7.19
C ARG A 11 -1.23 7.94 -7.19
N LYS A 12 -0.31 6.97 -7.24
CA LYS A 12 1.13 7.25 -7.40
C LYS A 12 1.40 7.89 -8.75
N LEU A 13 1.82 9.14 -8.82
CA LEU A 13 2.18 9.79 -10.09
C LEU A 13 3.61 9.42 -10.51
N GLY A 14 4.57 9.56 -9.60
CA GLY A 14 5.98 9.40 -9.91
C GLY A 14 6.87 9.76 -8.75
N MET A 15 8.18 9.80 -9.01
CA MET A 15 9.17 10.27 -8.05
C MET A 15 9.84 11.53 -8.58
N THR A 16 10.17 12.43 -7.67
CA THR A 16 10.96 13.63 -7.92
C THR A 16 11.90 13.85 -6.73
N GLN A 17 12.65 14.93 -6.76
CA GLN A 17 13.47 15.38 -5.65
C GLN A 17 13.09 16.81 -5.28
N ILE A 18 13.23 17.13 -4.00
CA ILE A 18 13.07 18.48 -3.46
C ILE A 18 14.33 18.86 -2.70
N PHE A 19 14.65 20.15 -2.70
CA PHE A 19 15.74 20.71 -1.93
C PHE A 19 15.16 21.29 -0.64
N THR A 20 15.75 20.94 0.50
CA THR A 20 15.45 21.59 1.77
C THR A 20 16.11 22.96 1.83
N GLU A 21 15.68 23.80 2.77
CA GLU A 21 16.30 25.11 3.03
C GLU A 21 17.80 24.98 3.38
N GLU A 22 18.19 23.86 3.99
CA GLU A 22 19.59 23.50 4.29
C GLU A 22 20.39 23.02 3.06
N GLY A 23 19.81 23.06 1.85
CA GLY A 23 20.45 22.60 0.62
C GLY A 23 20.53 21.08 0.45
N ARG A 24 19.84 20.29 1.28
CA ARG A 24 19.85 18.82 1.18
C ARG A 24 18.81 18.33 0.16
N VAL A 25 19.19 17.33 -0.64
CA VAL A 25 18.27 16.68 -1.59
C VAL A 25 17.49 15.58 -0.90
N VAL A 26 16.15 15.65 -0.97
CA VAL A 26 15.26 14.62 -0.45
C VAL A 26 14.49 13.97 -1.60
N PRO A 27 14.63 12.65 -1.83
CA PRO A 27 13.83 11.95 -2.82
C PRO A 27 12.40 11.80 -2.31
N VAL A 28 11.42 12.17 -3.11
CA VAL A 28 10.01 12.13 -2.75
C VAL A 28 9.20 11.41 -3.83
N THR A 29 8.21 10.64 -3.40
CA THR A 29 7.16 10.13 -4.26
C THR A 29 5.96 11.07 -4.21
N VAL A 30 5.48 11.48 -5.38
CA VAL A 30 4.27 12.30 -5.53
C VAL A 30 3.06 11.38 -5.64
N VAL A 31 2.10 11.58 -4.75
CA VAL A 31 0.80 10.91 -4.76
C VAL A 31 -0.28 11.95 -4.99
N GLU A 32 -1.09 11.74 -6.01
CA GLU A 32 -2.32 12.50 -6.26
C GLU A 32 -3.44 11.89 -5.44
N SER A 33 -4.12 12.69 -4.66
CA SER A 33 -5.24 12.26 -3.84
C SER A 33 -6.29 13.37 -3.87
N GLY A 34 -7.06 13.39 -4.95
CA GLY A 34 -8.21 14.29 -5.08
C GLY A 34 -9.33 13.94 -4.11
N ASN A 35 -10.56 14.18 -4.54
CA ASN A 35 -11.73 13.97 -3.68
C ASN A 35 -11.93 12.47 -3.36
N ASN A 36 -11.84 12.13 -2.08
CA ASN A 36 -12.12 10.81 -1.56
C ASN A 36 -13.53 10.81 -0.96
N PHE A 37 -14.46 10.07 -1.55
CA PHE A 37 -15.85 10.05 -1.12
C PHE A 37 -16.10 8.99 -0.06
N VAL A 38 -16.81 9.35 0.99
CA VAL A 38 -17.31 8.39 2.00
C VAL A 38 -18.54 7.68 1.44
N LEU A 39 -18.43 6.37 1.25
CA LEU A 39 -19.48 5.56 0.63
C LEU A 39 -20.42 4.92 1.65
N GLN A 40 -19.85 4.44 2.76
CA GLN A 40 -20.59 3.71 3.78
C GLN A 40 -19.82 3.76 5.10
N ASN A 41 -20.56 3.94 6.19
CA ASN A 41 -20.06 3.74 7.54
C ASN A 41 -20.51 2.37 8.03
N LYS A 42 -19.59 1.65 8.66
CA LYS A 42 -19.82 0.35 9.31
C LYS A 42 -19.69 0.53 10.81
N THR A 43 -20.67 0.03 11.54
CA THR A 43 -20.70 0.06 12.99
C THR A 43 -20.67 -1.35 13.57
N ASP A 44 -20.29 -1.46 14.84
CA ASP A 44 -20.29 -2.75 15.55
C ASP A 44 -21.67 -3.42 15.55
N GLU A 45 -22.75 -2.65 15.59
CA GLU A 45 -24.12 -3.17 15.62
C GLU A 45 -24.57 -3.80 14.30
N THR A 46 -24.16 -3.24 13.16
CA THR A 46 -24.59 -3.72 11.83
C THR A 46 -23.62 -4.72 11.21
N ASP A 47 -22.31 -4.49 11.36
CA ASP A 47 -21.25 -5.20 10.64
C ASP A 47 -20.28 -5.96 11.56
N GLY A 48 -20.38 -5.76 12.89
CA GLY A 48 -19.51 -6.39 13.88
C GLY A 48 -18.12 -5.77 14.02
N TYR A 49 -17.88 -4.61 13.39
CA TYR A 49 -16.68 -3.78 13.56
C TYR A 49 -16.91 -2.35 13.07
N ASN A 50 -16.18 -1.39 13.65
CA ASN A 50 -16.17 0.01 13.20
C ASN A 50 -15.22 0.24 12.01
N ALA A 51 -15.74 0.76 10.90
CA ALA A 51 -14.94 1.15 9.74
C ALA A 51 -15.64 2.17 8.83
N VAL A 52 -14.84 2.91 8.05
CA VAL A 52 -15.32 3.78 6.97
C VAL A 52 -14.91 3.21 5.63
N GLN A 53 -15.85 3.11 4.70
CA GLN A 53 -15.57 2.79 3.32
C GLN A 53 -15.36 4.07 2.52
N ILE A 54 -14.18 4.19 1.93
CA ILE A 54 -13.75 5.36 1.15
C ILE A 54 -13.60 4.95 -0.32
N GLY A 55 -14.00 5.84 -1.21
CA GLY A 55 -13.96 5.70 -2.66
C GLY A 55 -13.08 6.76 -3.32
N PHE A 56 -12.25 6.36 -4.29
CA PHE A 56 -11.38 7.26 -5.04
C PHE A 56 -11.24 6.89 -6.52
N GLY A 57 -11.05 7.94 -7.33
CA GLY A 57 -10.74 7.87 -8.75
C GLY A 57 -11.98 7.69 -9.62
N ASP A 58 -12.12 8.51 -10.65
CA ASP A 58 -13.33 8.52 -11.46
C ASP A 58 -13.45 7.29 -12.37
N ILE A 59 -14.68 6.81 -12.52
CA ILE A 59 -15.06 5.83 -13.55
C ILE A 59 -16.32 6.30 -14.28
N LYS A 60 -16.36 6.13 -15.60
CA LYS A 60 -17.56 6.42 -16.39
C LYS A 60 -18.68 5.47 -15.96
N GLU A 61 -19.90 5.97 -15.75
CA GLU A 61 -21.04 5.18 -15.27
C GLU A 61 -21.31 3.92 -16.10
N LYS A 62 -21.12 3.99 -17.43
CA LYS A 62 -21.30 2.84 -18.33
C LYS A 62 -20.37 1.65 -18.04
N ASN A 63 -19.25 1.88 -17.33
CA ASN A 63 -18.29 0.85 -16.95
C ASN A 63 -18.55 0.29 -15.55
N VAL A 64 -19.56 0.80 -14.84
CA VAL A 64 -19.93 0.38 -13.50
C VAL A 64 -20.97 -0.73 -13.60
N ASN A 65 -20.82 -1.79 -12.80
CA ASN A 65 -21.82 -2.84 -12.75
C ASN A 65 -23.08 -2.38 -11.99
N LYS A 66 -24.22 -3.01 -12.25
CA LYS A 66 -25.50 -2.60 -11.63
C LYS A 66 -25.46 -2.55 -10.08
N PRO A 67 -24.84 -3.52 -9.36
CA PRO A 67 -24.78 -3.47 -7.90
C PRO A 67 -23.99 -2.28 -7.35
N LEU A 68 -22.82 -1.98 -7.92
CA LEU A 68 -22.02 -0.82 -7.48
C LEU A 68 -22.71 0.50 -7.83
N LYS A 69 -23.44 0.56 -8.94
CA LYS A 69 -24.23 1.74 -9.29
C LYS A 69 -25.26 2.07 -8.20
N GLY A 70 -26.05 1.08 -7.77
CA GLY A 70 -27.00 1.28 -6.67
C GLY A 70 -26.32 1.62 -5.34
N HIS A 71 -25.10 1.14 -5.10
CA HIS A 71 -24.31 1.51 -3.93
C HIS A 71 -23.90 2.98 -3.94
N PHE A 72 -23.42 3.49 -5.08
CA PHE A 72 -23.05 4.90 -5.22
C PHE A 72 -24.26 5.83 -5.18
N GLU A 73 -25.39 5.43 -5.79
CA GLU A 73 -26.65 6.19 -5.75
C GLU A 73 -27.18 6.35 -4.32
N LYS A 74 -27.11 5.29 -3.50
CA LYS A 74 -27.48 5.38 -2.07
C LYS A 74 -26.62 6.36 -1.29
N ALA A 75 -25.33 6.46 -1.63
CA ALA A 75 -24.41 7.38 -1.01
C ALA A 75 -24.49 8.80 -1.59
N GLY A 76 -25.19 9.01 -2.71
CA GLY A 76 -25.28 10.31 -3.39
C GLY A 76 -23.96 10.75 -4.06
N VAL A 77 -23.04 9.82 -4.31
CA VAL A 77 -21.67 10.11 -4.78
C VAL A 77 -21.46 9.67 -6.22
N LYS A 78 -20.46 10.29 -6.87
CA LYS A 78 -20.03 9.88 -8.21
C LYS A 78 -19.43 8.48 -8.18
N ALA A 79 -19.55 7.78 -9.31
CA ALA A 79 -18.97 6.46 -9.44
C ALA A 79 -17.44 6.50 -9.32
N VAL A 80 -16.91 5.67 -8.42
CA VAL A 80 -15.48 5.56 -8.14
C VAL A 80 -14.89 4.22 -8.57
N ARG A 81 -13.59 4.22 -8.87
CA ARG A 81 -12.84 3.06 -9.35
C ARG A 81 -12.20 2.25 -8.22
N PHE A 82 -11.73 2.91 -7.17
CA PHE A 82 -10.96 2.29 -6.10
C PHE A 82 -11.67 2.48 -4.77
N ILE A 83 -12.16 1.38 -4.20
CA ILE A 83 -12.88 1.37 -2.93
C ILE A 83 -12.05 0.61 -1.90
N ARG A 84 -11.88 1.19 -0.71
CA ARG A 84 -11.20 0.54 0.42
C ARG A 84 -11.89 0.88 1.73
N GLU A 85 -11.80 -0.07 2.64
CA GLU A 85 -12.27 0.09 4.01
C GLU A 85 -11.11 0.46 4.92
N MET A 86 -11.37 1.42 5.80
CA MET A 86 -10.48 1.91 6.82
C MET A 86 -11.07 1.58 8.17
N ARG A 87 -10.42 0.66 8.89
CA ARG A 87 -10.86 0.28 10.24
C ARG A 87 -10.54 1.40 11.21
N LEU A 88 -11.49 1.69 12.08
CA LEU A 88 -11.39 2.69 13.14
C LEU A 88 -11.53 2.00 14.50
N ALA A 89 -10.98 2.62 15.54
CA ALA A 89 -11.17 2.15 16.91
C ALA A 89 -12.56 2.52 17.44
N ALA A 90 -13.07 3.70 17.05
CA ALA A 90 -14.36 4.23 17.41
C ALA A 90 -15.26 4.42 16.16
N PRO A 91 -16.57 4.66 16.33
CA PRO A 91 -17.46 5.01 15.23
C PRO A 91 -16.93 6.20 14.44
N SER A 92 -17.20 6.20 13.14
CA SER A 92 -16.74 7.26 12.25
C SER A 92 -17.50 8.57 12.48
N GLU A 93 -16.78 9.68 12.54
CA GLU A 93 -17.36 11.02 12.60
C GLU A 93 -17.83 11.54 11.22
N TYR A 94 -17.41 10.89 10.14
CA TYR A 94 -17.80 11.27 8.78
C TYR A 94 -19.22 10.83 8.45
N ASN A 95 -19.95 11.64 7.68
CA ASN A 95 -21.22 11.26 7.10
C ASN A 95 -21.04 10.60 5.73
N VAL A 96 -22.00 9.78 5.34
CA VAL A 96 -22.04 9.23 3.98
C VAL A 96 -22.23 10.36 2.98
N GLY A 97 -21.40 10.41 1.94
CA GLY A 97 -21.36 11.50 0.95
C GLY A 97 -20.28 12.54 1.21
N ASP A 98 -19.67 12.57 2.40
CA ASP A 98 -18.61 13.50 2.72
C ASP A 98 -17.38 13.28 1.82
N THR A 99 -16.64 14.37 1.59
CA THR A 99 -15.41 14.36 0.82
C THR A 99 -14.21 14.60 1.73
N ILE A 100 -13.25 13.70 1.69
CA ILE A 100 -11.98 13.79 2.42
C ILE A 100 -10.90 14.30 1.45
N GLY A 101 -10.25 15.39 1.82
CA GLY A 101 -9.15 16.00 1.07
C GLY A 101 -7.77 15.66 1.64
N VAL A 102 -6.73 16.16 0.98
CA VAL A 102 -5.32 15.98 1.41
C VAL A 102 -4.97 16.76 2.68
N ASP A 103 -5.80 17.72 3.05
CA ASP A 103 -5.71 18.60 4.22
C ASP A 103 -5.74 17.87 5.56
N ILE A 104 -6.20 16.61 5.58
CA ILE A 104 -6.14 15.77 6.78
C ILE A 104 -4.68 15.51 7.23
N PHE A 105 -3.71 15.62 6.32
CA PHE A 105 -2.30 15.42 6.62
C PHE A 105 -1.54 16.74 6.64
N ALA A 106 -0.54 16.82 7.53
CA ALA A 106 0.40 17.93 7.61
C ALA A 106 1.81 17.52 7.19
N ALA A 107 2.64 18.50 6.83
CA ALA A 107 4.06 18.28 6.66
C ALA A 107 4.69 17.83 7.99
N GLY A 108 5.54 16.81 7.95
CA GLY A 108 6.14 16.18 9.14
C GLY A 108 5.42 14.92 9.63
N ASP A 109 4.16 14.70 9.22
CA ASP A 109 3.39 13.52 9.63
C ASP A 109 4.05 12.20 9.18
N LEU A 110 3.95 11.19 10.03
CA LEU A 110 4.42 9.84 9.74
C LEU A 110 3.27 8.95 9.27
N VAL A 111 3.40 8.44 8.06
CA VAL A 111 2.38 7.63 7.40
C VAL A 111 2.89 6.24 6.99
N ASP A 112 1.97 5.30 6.94
CA ASP A 112 2.15 3.99 6.34
C ASP A 112 1.47 3.97 4.96
N VAL A 113 2.21 3.61 3.92
CA VAL A 113 1.68 3.54 2.54
C VAL A 113 1.52 2.09 2.12
N VAL A 114 0.28 1.73 1.79
CA VAL A 114 -0.11 0.39 1.34
C VAL A 114 -0.37 0.42 -0.15
N GLY A 115 0.17 -0.53 -0.89
CA GLY A 115 -0.10 -0.66 -2.32
C GLY A 115 0.23 -2.04 -2.85
N THR A 116 -0.09 -2.26 -4.12
CA THR A 116 0.27 -3.51 -4.81
C THR A 116 1.67 -3.38 -5.39
N SER A 117 2.59 -4.23 -4.98
CA SER A 117 3.96 -4.29 -5.50
C SER A 117 4.00 -4.55 -7.01
N LYS A 118 5.06 -4.06 -7.68
CA LYS A 118 5.27 -4.33 -9.11
C LYS A 118 5.43 -5.84 -9.34
N GLY A 119 4.66 -6.40 -10.27
CA GLY A 119 4.79 -7.79 -10.69
C GLY A 119 6.12 -8.05 -11.37
N LYS A 120 6.74 -9.21 -11.10
CA LYS A 120 8.01 -9.65 -11.68
C LYS A 120 7.91 -10.98 -12.43
N GLY A 121 6.70 -11.52 -12.62
CA GLY A 121 6.45 -12.82 -13.25
C GLY A 121 6.89 -14.01 -12.40
N PHE A 122 7.15 -15.15 -13.04
CA PHE A 122 7.81 -16.29 -12.40
C PHE A 122 9.30 -15.97 -12.18
N ALA A 123 9.76 -16.03 -10.93
CA ALA A 123 11.12 -15.70 -10.54
C ALA A 123 11.84 -16.94 -9.98
N GLY A 124 13.09 -17.15 -10.43
CA GLY A 124 13.99 -18.16 -9.86
C GLY A 124 14.38 -17.88 -8.41
N GLY A 125 14.99 -18.87 -7.75
CA GLY A 125 15.37 -18.80 -6.32
C GLY A 125 16.30 -17.64 -5.99
N ILE A 126 17.24 -17.32 -6.89
CA ILE A 126 18.17 -16.19 -6.74
C ILE A 126 17.41 -14.86 -6.67
N LYS A 127 16.50 -14.59 -7.62
CA LYS A 127 15.77 -13.31 -7.68
C LYS A 127 14.67 -13.22 -6.60
N ARG A 128 14.02 -14.33 -6.27
CA ARG A 128 12.89 -14.37 -5.35
C ARG A 128 13.33 -14.38 -3.88
N HIS A 129 14.39 -15.12 -3.56
CA HIS A 129 14.82 -15.41 -2.19
C HIS A 129 16.28 -15.06 -1.90
N ASN A 130 16.97 -14.38 -2.82
CA ASN A 130 18.39 -14.02 -2.71
C ASN A 130 19.31 -15.23 -2.48
N PHE A 131 19.01 -16.37 -3.11
CA PHE A 131 19.90 -17.54 -3.08
C PHE A 131 21.24 -17.24 -3.76
N ALA A 132 22.31 -17.86 -3.27
CA ALA A 132 23.59 -17.86 -3.95
C ALA A 132 23.53 -18.67 -5.24
N ARG A 133 24.42 -18.37 -6.18
CA ARG A 133 24.64 -19.18 -7.39
C ARG A 133 25.63 -20.31 -7.10
N GLY A 134 25.56 -21.38 -7.89
CA GLY A 134 26.59 -22.41 -7.90
C GLY A 134 27.89 -21.94 -8.58
N PRO A 135 28.98 -22.73 -8.51
CA PRO A 135 30.23 -22.45 -9.20
C PRO A 135 30.01 -22.30 -10.72
N MET A 136 30.72 -21.37 -11.35
CA MET A 136 30.68 -21.13 -12.81
C MET A 136 31.79 -21.85 -13.57
N GLY A 137 32.75 -22.46 -12.87
CA GLY A 137 33.85 -23.24 -13.44
C GLY A 137 33.88 -24.67 -12.90
N HIS A 138 34.96 -25.39 -13.18
CA HIS A 138 35.23 -26.75 -12.67
C HIS A 138 34.09 -27.76 -12.95
N GLY A 139 33.52 -27.73 -14.17
CA GLY A 139 32.56 -28.74 -14.63
C GLY A 139 31.15 -28.66 -14.03
N SER A 140 30.83 -27.60 -13.28
CA SER A 140 29.48 -27.40 -12.72
C SER A 140 28.44 -27.20 -13.82
N LYS A 141 27.33 -27.96 -13.76
CA LYS A 141 26.14 -27.77 -14.62
C LYS A 141 25.01 -27.01 -13.90
N SER A 142 25.14 -26.83 -12.59
CA SER A 142 24.10 -26.29 -11.72
C SER A 142 24.46 -24.87 -11.26
N HIS A 143 24.35 -23.90 -12.17
CA HIS A 143 24.76 -22.52 -11.89
C HIS A 143 23.70 -21.73 -11.11
N ARG A 144 22.41 -21.97 -11.38
CA ARG A 144 21.30 -21.14 -10.85
C ARG A 144 20.13 -21.95 -10.31
N GLU A 145 20.35 -23.25 -10.10
CA GLU A 145 19.34 -24.14 -9.57
C GLU A 145 19.17 -23.95 -8.05
N PRO A 146 18.02 -24.33 -7.48
CA PRO A 146 17.76 -24.17 -6.05
C PRO A 146 18.57 -25.11 -5.14
N GLY A 147 19.28 -26.10 -5.69
CA GLY A 147 20.00 -27.11 -4.91
C GLY A 147 19.07 -28.08 -4.17
N SER A 148 19.53 -28.62 -3.04
CA SER A 148 18.79 -29.62 -2.28
C SER A 148 17.47 -29.10 -1.70
N THR A 149 16.38 -29.85 -1.95
CA THR A 149 15.03 -29.53 -1.48
C THR A 149 14.75 -30.03 -0.07
N GLY A 150 15.57 -30.95 0.46
CA GLY A 150 15.43 -31.51 1.81
C GLY A 150 16.41 -32.65 2.07
N ALA A 151 16.52 -33.07 3.32
CA ALA A 151 17.29 -34.25 3.70
C ALA A 151 16.48 -35.53 3.45
N MET A 152 17.18 -36.62 3.16
CA MET A 152 16.58 -37.93 2.89
C MET A 152 15.89 -38.52 4.14
N ILE A 153 16.54 -38.45 5.31
CA ILE A 153 16.06 -39.04 6.59
C ILE A 153 16.27 -38.05 7.74
N SER A 154 15.55 -36.91 7.74
CA SER A 154 15.43 -36.09 8.96
C SER A 154 14.08 -35.39 9.02
N GLY A 155 13.36 -35.52 10.14
CA GLY A 155 12.01 -35.00 10.34
C GLY A 155 10.90 -35.96 9.85
N PRO A 156 9.65 -35.48 9.67
CA PRO A 156 8.44 -36.31 9.55
C PRO A 156 8.29 -37.02 8.19
N GLY A 157 9.25 -37.89 7.84
CA GLY A 157 9.12 -38.89 6.78
C GLY A 157 9.64 -38.50 5.39
N GLY A 158 10.86 -37.96 5.26
CA GLY A 158 11.54 -37.85 3.95
C GLY A 158 10.82 -36.98 2.92
N ARG A 159 10.11 -35.94 3.36
CA ARG A 159 9.29 -35.04 2.52
C ARG A 159 9.79 -33.60 2.55
N VAL A 160 9.46 -32.83 1.52
CA VAL A 160 9.73 -31.39 1.51
C VAL A 160 8.81 -30.69 2.51
N LEU A 161 9.39 -29.95 3.44
CA LEU A 161 8.65 -29.22 4.47
C LEU A 161 7.87 -28.04 3.87
N LYS A 162 6.67 -27.76 4.43
CA LYS A 162 5.87 -26.60 4.04
C LYS A 162 6.64 -25.30 4.33
N GLY A 163 6.52 -24.32 3.44
CA GLY A 163 7.27 -23.06 3.54
C GLY A 163 8.70 -23.12 3.00
N LYS A 164 9.14 -24.25 2.43
CA LYS A 164 10.43 -24.33 1.72
C LYS A 164 10.48 -23.29 0.59
N LYS A 165 11.54 -22.48 0.60
CA LYS A 165 11.76 -21.43 -0.40
C LYS A 165 12.14 -22.04 -1.74
N LEU A 166 11.26 -21.87 -2.73
CA LEU A 166 11.43 -22.36 -4.11
C LEU A 166 11.13 -21.24 -5.13
N PRO A 167 11.51 -21.42 -6.41
CA PRO A 167 11.06 -20.54 -7.50
C PRO A 167 9.53 -20.39 -7.53
N GLY A 168 9.04 -19.28 -8.07
CA GLY A 168 7.61 -19.03 -8.16
C GLY A 168 7.28 -17.60 -8.56
N ARG A 169 5.99 -17.30 -8.68
CA ARG A 169 5.51 -15.94 -8.96
C ARG A 169 6.01 -14.97 -7.88
N MET A 170 6.48 -13.80 -8.30
CA MET A 170 7.00 -12.75 -7.42
C MET A 170 6.35 -11.39 -7.74
N GLY A 171 5.98 -10.65 -6.70
CA GLY A 171 5.33 -9.35 -6.82
C GLY A 171 3.86 -9.44 -7.21
N GLY A 172 3.19 -8.28 -7.32
CA GLY A 172 1.73 -8.24 -7.43
C GLY A 172 1.01 -8.50 -6.11
N GLU A 173 1.76 -8.50 -5.00
CA GLU A 173 1.26 -8.69 -3.64
C GLU A 173 1.03 -7.34 -2.96
N ARG A 174 0.11 -7.30 -1.99
CA ARG A 174 -0.14 -6.13 -1.14
C ARG A 174 1.04 -5.96 -0.17
N VAL A 175 1.71 -4.82 -0.25
CA VAL A 175 2.87 -4.49 0.59
C VAL A 175 2.60 -3.16 1.28
N THR A 176 3.08 -3.04 2.52
CA THR A 176 3.03 -1.81 3.30
C THR A 176 4.45 -1.33 3.56
N VAL A 177 4.74 -0.08 3.23
CA VAL A 177 5.98 0.59 3.65
C VAL A 177 5.59 1.54 4.77
N GLN A 178 6.26 1.41 5.91
CA GLN A 178 5.88 2.07 7.15
C GLN A 178 6.80 3.25 7.48
N ARG A 179 6.30 4.18 8.29
CA ARG A 179 7.06 5.32 8.84
C ARG A 179 7.68 6.20 7.75
N LEU A 180 6.90 6.51 6.72
CA LEU A 180 7.30 7.46 5.70
C LEU A 180 6.88 8.85 6.16
N THR A 181 7.76 9.83 6.00
CA THR A 181 7.48 11.22 6.37
C THR A 181 6.81 11.94 5.20
N ILE A 182 5.73 12.68 5.46
CA ILE A 182 5.19 13.63 4.50
C ILE A 182 6.06 14.88 4.52
N VAL A 183 6.62 15.27 3.37
CA VAL A 183 7.49 16.46 3.29
C VAL A 183 6.69 17.71 2.97
N ARG A 184 5.67 17.58 2.12
CA ARG A 184 4.81 18.69 1.73
C ARG A 184 3.45 18.16 1.30
N VAL A 185 2.41 18.93 1.61
CA VAL A 185 1.06 18.77 1.10
C VAL A 185 0.73 20.00 0.25
N ASP A 186 0.16 19.78 -0.92
CA ASP A 186 -0.28 20.81 -1.85
C ASP A 186 -1.79 20.61 -2.06
N THR A 187 -2.58 21.44 -1.39
CA THR A 187 -4.05 21.39 -1.39
C THR A 187 -4.63 21.80 -2.74
N ASP A 188 -4.02 22.80 -3.40
CA ASP A 188 -4.51 23.34 -4.68
C ASP A 188 -4.45 22.28 -5.78
N ARG A 189 -3.39 21.47 -5.76
CA ARG A 189 -3.17 20.40 -6.74
C ARG A 189 -3.58 19.01 -6.24
N ASN A 190 -4.06 18.91 -5.00
CA ASN A 190 -4.39 17.65 -4.33
C ASN A 190 -3.22 16.64 -4.35
N LEU A 191 -2.01 17.11 -4.04
CA LEU A 191 -0.79 16.30 -4.04
C LEU A 191 -0.21 16.13 -2.64
N ILE A 192 0.27 14.93 -2.36
CA ILE A 192 1.04 14.59 -1.16
C ILE A 192 2.43 14.15 -1.61
N LEU A 193 3.47 14.81 -1.06
CA LEU A 193 4.86 14.49 -1.31
C LEU A 193 5.40 13.67 -0.14
N ILE A 194 5.63 12.38 -0.38
CA ILE A 194 6.07 11.43 0.64
C ILE A 194 7.55 11.14 0.46
N LYS A 195 8.35 11.27 1.52
CA LYS A 195 9.78 10.94 1.51
C LYS A 195 10.01 9.47 1.17
N GLY A 196 10.89 9.21 0.20
CA GLY A 196 11.29 7.86 -0.19
C GLY A 196 10.37 7.20 -1.21
N ALA A 197 10.46 5.87 -1.32
CA ALA A 197 9.78 5.07 -2.32
C ALA A 197 8.55 4.34 -1.75
N ILE A 198 7.43 4.42 -2.46
CA ILE A 198 6.20 3.70 -2.10
C ILE A 198 5.98 2.48 -3.02
N PRO A 199 5.22 1.46 -2.60
CA PRO A 199 5.00 0.26 -3.41
C PRO A 199 4.23 0.56 -4.70
N GLY A 200 4.50 -0.24 -5.73
CA GLY A 200 3.73 -0.26 -6.96
C GLY A 200 4.24 0.62 -8.12
N PRO A 201 3.63 0.45 -9.30
CA PRO A 201 3.96 1.19 -10.52
C PRO A 201 3.41 2.62 -10.51
N LYS A 202 3.87 3.44 -11.46
CA LYS A 202 3.24 4.75 -11.75
C LYS A 202 1.77 4.51 -12.14
N LYS A 203 0.90 5.44 -11.77
CA LYS A 203 -0.57 5.38 -11.88
C LYS A 203 -1.23 4.25 -11.06
N GLY A 204 -0.48 3.56 -10.20
CA GLY A 204 -1.03 2.58 -9.26
C GLY A 204 -1.77 3.25 -8.11
N PHE A 205 -2.83 2.61 -7.64
CA PHE A 205 -3.55 3.05 -6.44
C PHE A 205 -2.80 2.67 -5.17
N VAL A 206 -2.82 3.57 -4.20
CA VAL A 206 -2.22 3.42 -2.88
C VAL A 206 -3.19 3.88 -1.81
N VAL A 207 -3.05 3.33 -0.62
CA VAL A 207 -3.72 3.79 0.60
C VAL A 207 -2.65 4.41 1.47
N ILE A 208 -2.86 5.66 1.87
CA ILE A 208 -2.01 6.36 2.84
C ILE A 208 -2.82 6.40 4.13
N LYS A 209 -2.20 6.00 5.24
CA LYS A 209 -2.83 6.03 6.56
C LYS A 209 -1.82 6.43 7.61
N ASP A 210 -2.30 6.86 8.76
CA ASP A 210 -1.44 7.10 9.91
C ASP A 210 -0.62 5.86 10.25
N THR A 211 0.61 6.12 10.70
CA THR A 211 1.51 5.03 11.06
C THR A 211 1.02 4.30 12.30
N VAL A 212 1.06 2.97 12.27
CA VAL A 212 0.73 2.15 13.44
C VAL A 212 1.88 2.16 14.47
N LYS A 213 3.09 2.56 14.05
CA LYS A 213 4.28 2.52 14.89
C LYS A 213 4.56 3.89 15.50
N PRO A 214 4.79 4.00 16.81
CA PRO A 214 5.09 5.28 17.44
C PRO A 214 6.35 5.90 16.85
N ALA A 215 6.41 7.24 16.84
CA ALA A 215 7.64 7.97 16.56
C ALA A 215 8.74 7.41 17.48
N LYS A 216 9.92 7.09 16.92
CA LYS A 216 11.05 6.84 17.81
C LYS A 216 11.38 8.20 18.40
N ALA A 217 11.36 8.33 19.73
CA ALA A 217 11.92 9.50 20.40
C ALA A 217 13.30 9.75 19.79
N ALA A 218 13.59 11.00 19.42
CA ALA A 218 14.92 11.37 19.01
C ALA A 218 15.87 10.97 20.16
N LYS A 219 16.88 10.15 19.86
CA LYS A 219 18.01 10.05 20.77
C LYS A 219 18.71 11.40 20.68
N GLU A 220 18.70 12.14 21.79
CA GLU A 220 19.67 13.21 22.03
C GLU A 220 21.10 12.72 21.81
#